data_AF-A0A378V113-F1
#
_entry.id   AF-A0A378V113-F1
#
_cell.length_a   1.000
_cell.length_b   1.000
_cell.length_c   1.000
_cell.angle_alpha   90.00
_cell.angle_beta   90.00
_cell.angle_gamma   90.00
#
_symmetry.space_group_name_H-M   'P 1'
#
loop_
_entity.id
_entity.type
_entity.pdbx_description
1 polymer ?
#
loop_
_entity_poly.entity_id
_entity_poly.type
_entity_poly.pdbx_seq_one_letter_code
_entity_poly.pdbx_strand_id
1 'polypeptide(L)'
;MTDALGLSIGMTNLVAAREGRQPVIRRSIFTLHNDRAPDVGEYTGSGLPLAGFVERVGDPVPLVAADGSQHRGELVLAEALDVMARAAGGGAPVVIAVPAHWAPAPSARCAVHCATSPRCRRTACRPAWCPTR
;
A
#
# COMPACT_ATOMS: atom_id res chain seq x y z
N MET A 1 24.39 -9.20 -4.74
CA MET A 1 23.82 -7.84 -4.66
C MET A 1 22.31 -7.99 -4.66
N THR A 2 21.57 -7.30 -3.79
CA THR A 2 20.11 -7.24 -3.91
C THR A 2 19.76 -6.24 -4.98
N ASP A 3 18.87 -6.63 -5.88
CA ASP A 3 18.40 -5.74 -6.94
C ASP A 3 17.48 -4.67 -6.32
N ALA A 4 17.62 -3.44 -6.80
CA ALA A 4 16.80 -2.33 -6.33
C ALA A 4 15.34 -2.51 -6.74
N LEU A 5 14.42 -2.13 -5.85
CA LEU A 5 12.98 -2.19 -6.08
C LEU A 5 12.39 -0.77 -6.10
N GLY A 6 11.81 -0.39 -7.24
CA GLY A 6 10.97 0.80 -7.37
C GLY A 6 9.49 0.45 -7.22
N LEU A 7 8.77 1.22 -6.41
CA LEU A 7 7.32 1.17 -6.29
C LEU A 7 6.75 2.52 -6.71
N SER A 8 5.68 2.52 -7.48
CA SER A 8 4.95 3.73 -7.86
C SER A 8 3.50 3.63 -7.41
N ILE A 9 3.03 4.68 -6.74
CA ILE A 9 1.66 4.80 -6.25
C ILE A 9 0.88 5.71 -7.19
N GLY A 10 -0.03 5.13 -7.96
CA GLY A 10 -1.04 5.85 -8.70
C GLY A 10 -2.42 5.62 -8.11
N MET A 11 -3.33 6.59 -8.29
CA MET A 11 -4.74 6.46 -7.89
C MET A 11 -5.42 5.27 -8.59
N THR A 12 -5.03 4.99 -9.83
CA THR A 12 -5.63 3.94 -10.65
C THR A 12 -4.81 2.66 -10.72
N ASN A 13 -3.48 2.77 -10.65
CA ASN A 13 -2.57 1.64 -10.74
C ASN A 13 -1.43 1.74 -9.73
N LEU A 14 -1.05 0.60 -9.19
CA LEU A 14 0.20 0.40 -8.48
C LEU A 14 1.20 -0.28 -9.41
N VAL A 15 2.46 0.12 -9.33
CA VAL A 15 3.54 -0.45 -10.14
C VAL A 15 4.69 -0.87 -9.24
N ALA A 16 5.25 -2.05 -9.51
CA ALA A 16 6.49 -2.52 -8.93
C ALA A 16 7.47 -2.86 -10.04
N ALA A 17 8.63 -2.19 -10.03
CA ALA A 17 9.69 -2.37 -11.00
C ALA A 17 10.97 -2.82 -10.28
N ARG A 18 11.58 -3.89 -10.78
CA ARG A 18 12.82 -4.44 -10.26
C ARG A 18 13.82 -4.53 -11.40
N GLU A 19 15.09 -4.28 -11.11
CA GLU A 19 16.15 -4.39 -12.11
C GLU A 19 16.14 -5.77 -12.79
N GLY A 20 16.23 -5.78 -14.12
CA GLY A 20 16.26 -6.99 -14.94
C GLY A 20 14.94 -7.79 -15.03
N ARG A 21 13.80 -7.27 -14.54
CA ARG A 21 12.49 -7.93 -14.65
C ARG A 21 11.43 -7.02 -15.27
N GLN A 22 10.41 -7.64 -15.87
CA GLN A 22 9.24 -6.89 -16.33
C GLN A 22 8.52 -6.25 -15.13
N PRO A 23 8.10 -4.98 -15.25
CA PRO A 23 7.38 -4.30 -14.19
C PRO A 23 6.00 -4.95 -13.99
N VAL A 24 5.63 -5.15 -12.73
CA VAL A 24 4.31 -5.63 -12.34
C VAL A 24 3.39 -4.42 -12.20
N ILE A 25 2.35 -4.37 -13.02
CA ILE A 25 1.35 -3.29 -13.01
C ILE A 25 0.02 -3.91 -12.59
N ARG A 26 -0.63 -3.34 -11.58
CA ARG A 26 -1.94 -3.81 -11.09
C ARG A 26 -2.85 -2.63 -10.78
N ARG A 27 -4.16 -2.84 -10.89
CA ARG A 27 -5.17 -1.85 -10.46
C ARG A 27 -5.02 -1.55 -8.97
N SER A 28 -5.26 -0.30 -8.58
CA SER A 28 -5.30 0.13 -7.18
C SER A 28 -6.59 -0.31 -6.48
N ILE A 29 -6.83 -1.62 -6.51
CA ILE A 29 -7.91 -2.31 -5.81
C ILE A 29 -7.22 -3.37 -4.96
N PHE A 30 -7.41 -3.28 -3.66
CA PHE A 30 -6.86 -4.22 -2.69
C PHE A 30 -8.00 -5.09 -2.19
N THR A 31 -7.92 -6.40 -2.36
CA THR A 31 -9.01 -7.30 -2.00
C THR A 31 -8.58 -8.16 -0.80
N LEU A 32 -9.34 -8.06 0.28
CA LEU A 32 -9.16 -8.86 1.48
C LEU A 32 -9.89 -10.19 1.32
N HIS A 33 -9.24 -11.27 1.77
CA HIS A 33 -9.84 -12.61 1.81
C HIS A 33 -9.76 -13.15 3.23
N ASN A 34 -10.76 -13.92 3.63
CA ASN A 34 -10.79 -14.52 4.97
C ASN A 34 -9.95 -15.81 5.05
N ASP A 35 -9.80 -16.50 3.91
CA ASP A 35 -9.21 -17.83 3.76
C ASP A 35 -7.79 -17.80 3.16
N ARG A 36 -7.36 -16.67 2.60
CA ARG A 36 -6.07 -16.52 1.93
C ARG A 36 -5.46 -15.14 2.11
N ALA A 37 -4.22 -15.00 1.66
CA ALA A 37 -3.52 -13.72 1.65
C ALA A 37 -4.25 -12.69 0.76
N PRO A 38 -4.18 -11.39 1.10
CA PRO A 38 -4.79 -10.36 0.28
C PRO A 38 -4.08 -10.22 -1.06
N ASP A 39 -4.84 -9.76 -2.06
CA ASP A 39 -4.36 -9.49 -3.40
C ASP A 39 -4.59 -8.03 -3.81
N VAL A 40 -3.83 -7.62 -4.81
CA VAL A 40 -3.95 -6.32 -5.46
C VAL A 40 -4.23 -6.59 -6.93
N GLY A 41 -5.15 -5.84 -7.54
CA GLY A 41 -5.40 -5.91 -8.97
C GLY A 41 -6.87 -6.05 -9.32
N GLU A 42 -7.18 -6.84 -10.34
CA GLU A 42 -8.55 -7.02 -10.80
C GLU A 42 -9.39 -7.76 -9.76
N TYR A 43 -10.60 -7.25 -9.51
CA TYR A 43 -11.54 -7.89 -8.59
C TYR A 43 -12.21 -9.08 -9.28
N THR A 44 -11.98 -10.28 -8.75
CA THR A 44 -12.47 -11.54 -9.34
C THR A 44 -13.88 -11.93 -8.86
N GLY A 45 -14.56 -11.07 -8.10
CA GLY A 45 -15.87 -11.38 -7.50
C GLY A 45 -15.81 -12.14 -6.17
N SER A 46 -14.61 -12.43 -5.67
CA SER A 46 -14.38 -13.08 -4.37
C SER A 46 -13.61 -12.16 -3.43
N GLY A 47 -13.96 -12.20 -2.14
CA GLY A 47 -13.35 -11.37 -1.11
C GLY A 47 -14.01 -9.99 -0.95
N LEU A 48 -13.31 -9.10 -0.25
CA LEU A 48 -13.78 -7.77 0.13
C LEU A 48 -12.90 -6.71 -0.55
N PRO A 49 -13.33 -6.11 -1.67
CA PRO A 49 -12.54 -5.14 -2.41
C PRO A 49 -12.53 -3.78 -1.72
N LEU A 50 -11.34 -3.20 -1.60
CA LEU A 50 -11.06 -1.85 -1.12
C LEU A 50 -10.41 -1.05 -2.25
N ALA A 51 -11.10 -0.01 -2.71
CA ALA A 51 -10.62 0.91 -3.75
C ALA A 51 -10.65 2.35 -3.22
N GLY A 52 -9.98 3.28 -3.90
CA GLY A 52 -9.92 4.69 -3.50
C GLY A 52 -9.06 4.94 -2.25
N PHE A 53 -8.25 3.96 -1.85
CA PHE A 53 -7.44 4.05 -0.63
C PHE A 53 -6.25 5.00 -0.76
N VAL A 54 -5.79 5.27 -1.97
CA VAL A 54 -4.70 6.20 -2.28
C VAL A 54 -5.13 7.64 -1.96
N GLU A 55 -6.39 7.96 -2.25
CA GLU A 55 -7.00 9.26 -2.03
C GLU A 55 -7.32 9.51 -0.55
N ARG A 56 -7.49 8.44 0.24
CA ARG A 56 -7.76 8.49 1.68
C ARG A 56 -6.49 8.54 2.53
N VAL A 57 -5.30 8.52 1.94
CA VAL A 57 -4.04 8.61 2.71
C VAL A 57 -3.96 9.98 3.39
N GLY A 58 -4.05 9.98 4.72
CA GLY A 58 -4.07 11.22 5.51
C GLY A 58 -5.41 11.89 5.65
N ASP A 59 -6.46 11.33 5.05
CA ASP A 59 -7.83 11.72 5.34
C ASP A 59 -8.27 11.04 6.66
N PRO A 60 -8.84 11.78 7.63
CA PRO A 60 -9.42 11.16 8.82
C PRO A 60 -10.61 10.23 8.52
N VAL A 61 -11.25 10.37 7.35
CA VAL A 61 -12.38 9.54 6.94
C VAL A 61 -11.89 8.17 6.48
N PRO A 62 -12.28 7.07 7.17
CA PRO A 62 -11.89 5.72 6.78
C PRO A 62 -12.63 5.26 5.52
N LEU A 63 -12.04 4.30 4.82
CA LEU A 63 -12.73 3.50 3.82
C LEU A 63 -13.69 2.56 4.53
N VAL A 64 -14.91 2.48 4.05
CA VAL A 64 -15.91 1.53 4.53
C VAL A 64 -16.03 0.44 3.47
N ALA A 65 -15.74 -0.79 3.87
CA ALA A 65 -15.87 -1.95 3.01
C ALA A 65 -17.34 -2.40 2.93
N ALA A 66 -17.65 -3.32 2.00
CA ALA A 66 -19.02 -3.81 1.81
C ALA A 66 -19.62 -4.52 3.04
N ASP A 67 -18.79 -5.03 3.95
CA ASP A 67 -19.20 -5.64 5.22
C ASP A 67 -19.41 -4.62 6.35
N GLY A 68 -19.22 -3.32 6.08
CA GLY A 68 -19.30 -2.24 7.05
C GLY A 68 -18.02 -2.02 7.89
N SER A 69 -16.98 -2.81 7.69
CA SER A 69 -15.70 -2.63 8.37
C SER A 69 -14.99 -1.36 7.90
N GLN A 70 -14.27 -0.71 8.83
CA GLN A 70 -13.58 0.56 8.59
C GLN A 70 -12.08 0.33 8.45
N HIS A 71 -11.49 0.86 7.37
CA HIS A 71 -10.09 0.70 7.02
C HIS A 71 -9.43 2.05 6.76
N ARG A 72 -8.28 2.31 7.38
CA ARG A 72 -7.51 3.54 7.12
C ARG A 72 -6.75 3.43 5.79
N GLY A 73 -6.81 4.47 4.95
CA GLY A 73 -6.22 4.45 3.61
C GLY A 73 -4.70 4.17 3.63
N GLU A 74 -3.98 4.75 4.60
CA GLU A 74 -2.55 4.53 4.77
C GLU A 74 -2.16 3.09 5.13
N LEU A 75 -3.03 2.37 5.85
CA LEU A 75 -2.78 0.97 6.22
C LEU A 75 -3.06 0.05 5.04
N VAL A 76 -4.19 0.27 4.35
CA VAL A 76 -4.54 -0.46 3.12
C VAL A 76 -3.45 -0.27 2.07
N LEU A 77 -2.96 0.95 1.89
CA LEU A 77 -1.85 1.22 0.97
C LEU A 77 -0.58 0.49 1.37
N ALA A 78 -0.19 0.50 2.65
CA ALA A 78 1.02 -0.16 3.10
C ALA A 78 0.99 -1.68 2.87
N GLU A 79 -0.16 -2.31 3.06
CA GLU A 79 -0.39 -3.73 2.74
C GLU A 79 -0.40 -3.97 1.23
N ALA A 80 -1.06 -3.12 0.46
CA ALA A 80 -1.08 -3.22 -1.01
C ALA A 80 0.34 -3.13 -1.60
N LEU A 81 1.18 -2.23 -1.08
CA LEU A 81 2.58 -2.11 -1.50
C LEU A 81 3.42 -3.33 -1.12
N ASP A 82 3.15 -3.96 0.02
CA ASP A 82 3.80 -5.20 0.45
C ASP A 82 3.43 -6.37 -0.49
N VAL A 83 2.16 -6.47 -0.89
CA VAL A 83 1.71 -7.42 -1.92
C VAL A 83 2.40 -7.16 -3.26
N MET A 84 2.50 -5.91 -3.70
CA MET A 84 3.19 -5.54 -4.95
C MET A 84 4.70 -5.83 -4.90
N ALA A 85 5.35 -5.56 -3.77
CA ALA A 85 6.77 -5.86 -3.56
C ALA A 85 7.02 -7.37 -3.61
N ARG A 86 6.18 -8.19 -2.97
CA ARG A 86 6.25 -9.66 -3.07
C ARG A 86 6.02 -10.14 -4.49
N ALA A 87 5.05 -9.56 -5.20
CA ALA A 87 4.77 -9.91 -6.60
C ALA A 87 5.96 -9.62 -7.53
N ALA A 88 6.74 -8.56 -7.26
CA ALA A 88 7.97 -8.27 -8.01
C ALA A 88 9.18 -9.13 -7.59
N GLY A 89 9.05 -9.94 -6.53
CA GLY A 89 10.11 -10.79 -5.98
C GLY A 89 11.00 -10.10 -4.94
N GLY A 90 10.56 -8.97 -4.37
CA GLY A 90 11.30 -8.21 -3.38
C GLY A 90 12.56 -7.53 -3.92
N GLY A 91 13.24 -6.77 -3.05
CA GLY A 91 14.47 -6.07 -3.40
C GLY A 91 14.88 -5.07 -2.32
N ALA A 92 16.13 -4.64 -2.37
CA ALA A 92 16.68 -3.63 -1.46
C ALA A 92 17.85 -2.89 -2.14
N PRO A 93 17.90 -1.56 -2.11
CA PRO A 93 16.95 -0.65 -1.42
C PRO A 93 15.58 -0.56 -2.12
N VAL A 94 14.56 -0.14 -1.38
CA VAL A 94 13.20 0.13 -1.88
C VAL A 94 13.01 1.63 -2.01
N VAL A 95 12.56 2.09 -3.19
CA VAL A 95 12.22 3.49 -3.46
C VAL A 95 10.73 3.57 -3.83
N ILE A 96 10.00 4.50 -3.21
CA ILE A 96 8.55 4.64 -3.40
C ILE A 96 8.25 6.03 -3.97
N ALA A 97 7.69 6.09 -5.17
CA ALA A 97 7.15 7.32 -5.77
C ALA A 97 5.72 7.56 -5.26
N VAL A 98 5.48 8.75 -4.71
CA VAL A 98 4.20 9.17 -4.12
C VAL A 98 3.53 10.25 -4.99
N PRO A 99 2.19 10.35 -5.00
CA PRO A 99 1.49 11.43 -5.67
C PRO A 99 1.92 12.81 -5.15
N ALA A 100 2.26 13.72 -6.05
CA ALA A 100 2.77 15.05 -5.67
C ALA A 100 1.75 15.93 -4.91
N HIS A 101 0.45 15.64 -5.05
CA HIS A 101 -0.61 16.36 -4.34
C HIS A 101 -0.79 15.90 -2.89
N TRP A 102 -0.16 14.79 -2.47
CA TRP A 102 -0.04 14.50 -1.07
C TRP A 102 0.83 15.59 -0.47
N ALA A 103 0.22 16.48 0.32
CA ALA A 103 0.96 17.37 1.18
C ALA A 103 1.99 16.53 1.98
N PRO A 104 3.09 17.11 2.49
CA PRO A 104 4.02 16.43 3.40
C PRO A 104 3.35 16.13 4.75
N ALA A 105 2.26 15.36 4.71
CA ALA A 105 1.45 14.96 5.81
C ALA A 105 2.13 13.77 6.48
N PRO A 106 2.18 13.74 7.82
CA PRO A 106 2.75 12.63 8.58
C PRO A 106 2.21 11.27 8.14
N SER A 107 0.95 11.21 7.70
CA SER A 107 0.26 10.02 7.20
C SER A 107 0.88 9.42 5.94
N ALA A 108 1.22 10.23 4.93
CA ALA A 108 1.86 9.75 3.71
C ALA A 108 3.26 9.19 3.99
N ARG A 109 4.03 9.89 4.83
CA ARG A 109 5.34 9.40 5.29
C ARG A 109 5.19 8.12 6.12
N CYS A 110 4.18 8.05 6.99
CA CYS A 110 3.87 6.86 7.77
C CYS A 110 3.49 5.68 6.85
N ALA A 111 2.66 5.87 5.83
CA ALA A 111 2.29 4.80 4.88
C ALA A 111 3.53 4.20 4.19
N VAL A 112 4.42 5.07 3.70
CA VAL A 112 5.69 4.67 3.06
C VAL A 112 6.63 3.95 4.06
N HIS A 113 6.73 4.44 5.30
CA HIS A 113 7.50 3.78 6.35
C HIS A 113 6.91 2.42 6.74
N CYS A 114 5.58 2.31 6.84
CA CYS A 114 4.88 1.07 7.15
C CYS A 114 5.07 0.03 6.05
N ALA A 115 5.06 0.45 4.78
CA ALA A 115 5.29 -0.44 3.65
C ALA A 115 6.66 -1.14 3.73
N THR A 116 7.66 -0.45 4.27
CA THR A 116 9.06 -0.91 4.37
C THR A 116 9.42 -1.53 5.73
N SER A 117 8.61 -1.32 6.78
CA SER A 117 8.87 -1.81 8.14
C SER A 117 7.75 -2.72 8.66
N PRO A 118 7.97 -4.05 8.78
CA PRO A 118 6.95 -4.99 9.25
C PRO A 118 6.52 -4.78 10.71
N ARG A 119 7.26 -3.99 11.50
CA ARG A 119 6.88 -3.64 12.88
C ARG A 119 5.70 -2.68 12.93
N CYS A 120 5.58 -1.78 11.95
CA CYS A 120 4.50 -0.80 11.91
C CYS A 120 3.13 -1.42 11.57
N ARG A 121 3.12 -2.50 10.77
CA ARG A 121 1.89 -3.20 10.36
C ARG A 121 1.11 -3.85 11.52
N ARG A 122 1.77 -4.24 12.62
CA ARG A 122 1.14 -4.97 13.74
C ARG A 122 0.47 -4.09 14.79
N THR A 123 0.83 -2.82 14.85
CA THR A 123 0.25 -1.86 15.79
C THR A 123 -0.33 -0.74 14.97
N ALA A 124 -1.64 -0.82 14.70
CA ALA A 124 -2.44 0.19 14.00
C ALA A 124 -1.82 1.58 14.18
N CYS A 125 -1.35 2.20 13.08
CA CYS A 125 -0.57 3.44 13.06
C CYS A 125 -1.02 4.42 14.15
N ARG A 126 -0.40 4.29 15.32
CA ARG A 126 -0.58 5.23 16.42
C ARG A 126 0.20 6.47 16.01
N PRO A 127 -0.35 7.68 16.19
CA PRO A 127 0.34 8.92 15.81
C PRO A 127 1.76 9.04 16.41
N ALA A 128 2.03 8.35 17.52
CA ALA A 128 3.34 8.22 18.15
C ALA A 128 4.43 7.51 17.32
N TRP A 129 4.07 6.79 16.25
CA TRP A 129 5.02 6.12 15.35
C TRP A 129 5.29 6.90 14.07
N CYS A 130 4.57 8.02 13.85
CA CYS A 130 4.99 8.97 12.84
C CYS A 130 6.10 9.83 13.47
N PRO A 131 7.34 9.79 12.94
CA PRO A 131 8.40 10.65 13.45
C PRO A 131 7.97 12.11 13.27
N THR A 132 7.71 12.80 14.38
CA THR A 132 7.66 14.25 14.41
C THR A 132 9.10 14.74 14.43
N ARG A 133 9.53 15.29 13.29
CA ARG A 133 10.90 15.68 12.90
C ARG A 133 11.76 14.53 12.39
#